data_AF-A0A158D6G8-F1
#
_entry.id   AF-A0A158D6G8-F1
#
_cell.length_a   1.000
_cell.length_b   1.000
_cell.length_c   1.000
_cell.angle_alpha   90.00
_cell.angle_beta   90.00
_cell.angle_gamma   90.00
#
_symmetry.space_group_name_H-M   'P 1'
#
loop_
_entity.id
_entity.type
_entity.pdbx_description
1 polymer ?
#
loop_
_entity_poly.entity_id
_entity_poly.type
_entity_poly.pdbx_seq_one_letter_code
_entity_poly.pdbx_strand_id
1 'polypeptide(L)' 'MKLNLELNIADHDAFYERLIDTHNGLSDEASQMLNAKLVLLLANHIGDNEVLSEALAMARHGLAAN' A
#
# COMPACT_ATOMS: atom_id res chain seq x y z
N MET A 1 17.08 -3.30 -4.54
CA MET A 1 16.21 -3.34 -5.74
C MET A 1 15.56 -1.96 -5.88
N LYS A 2 15.06 -1.53 -7.04
CA LYS A 2 14.33 -0.24 -7.15
C LYS A 2 12.82 -0.45 -6.97
N LEU A 3 12.12 0.53 -6.41
CA LEU A 3 10.65 0.54 -6.36
C LEU A 3 10.05 0.43 -7.77
N ASN A 4 9.13 -0.52 -7.95
CA ASN A 4 8.38 -0.67 -9.20
C ASN A 4 7.07 0.12 -9.13
N LEU A 5 6.87 1.01 -10.10
CA LEU A 5 5.67 1.86 -10.22
C LEU A 5 4.78 1.47 -11.42
N GLU A 6 5.21 0.49 -12.21
CA GLU A 6 4.47 -0.02 -13.36
C GLU A 6 3.38 -1.00 -12.91
N LEU A 7 2.44 -1.29 -13.82
CA LEU A 7 1.41 -2.29 -13.60
C LEU A 7 2.04 -3.69 -13.42
N ASN A 8 2.12 -4.13 -12.17
CA ASN A 8 2.80 -5.38 -11.79
C ASN A 8 1.84 -6.46 -11.25
N ILE A 9 0.53 -6.19 -11.27
CA ILE A 9 -0.51 -7.14 -10.86
C ILE A 9 -1.18 -7.68 -12.13
N ALA A 10 -1.08 -9.00 -12.34
CA ALA A 10 -1.59 -9.67 -13.54
C ALA A 10 -3.11 -9.52 -13.69
N ASP A 11 -3.84 -9.65 -12.59
CA ASP A 11 -5.30 -9.46 -12.51
C ASP A 11 -5.59 -8.34 -11.50
N HIS A 12 -5.37 -7.09 -11.95
CA HIS A 12 -5.56 -5.91 -11.11
C HIS A 12 -7.02 -5.72 -10.71
N ASP A 13 -7.97 -6.01 -11.62
CA ASP A 13 -9.40 -5.87 -11.35
C ASP A 13 -9.85 -6.78 -10.20
N ALA A 14 -9.51 -8.08 -10.28
CA ALA A 14 -9.85 -9.01 -9.20
C ALA A 14 -9.16 -8.67 -7.87
N PHE A 15 -7.95 -8.08 -7.92
CA PHE A 15 -7.28 -7.61 -6.71
C PHE A 15 -7.99 -6.38 -6.11
N TYR A 16 -8.39 -5.41 -6.93
CA TYR A 16 -9.11 -4.22 -6.46
C TYR A 16 -10.47 -4.59 -5.86
N GLU A 17 -11.22 -5.51 -6.46
CA GLU A 17 -12.48 -6.02 -5.91
C GLU A 17 -12.26 -6.62 -4.51
N ARG A 18 -11.28 -7.51 -4.36
CA ARG A 18 -10.95 -8.12 -3.06
C ARG A 18 -10.51 -7.08 -2.03
N LEU A 19 -9.77 -6.06 -2.45
CA LEU A 19 -9.35 -4.99 -1.54
C LEU A 19 -10.58 -4.24 -1.01
N ILE A 20 -11.50 -3.82 -1.89
CA ILE A 20 -12.76 -3.16 -1.51
C ILE A 20 -13.58 -4.06 -0.58
N ASP A 21 -13.71 -5.34 -0.91
CA ASP A 21 -14.42 -6.30 -0.08
C ASP A 21 -13.83 -6.47 1.31
N THR A 22 -12.51 -6.34 1.45
CA THR A 22 -11.84 -6.40 2.75
C THR A 22 -12.22 -5.20 3.64
N HIS A 23 -12.60 -4.07 3.04
CA HIS A 23 -13.08 -2.88 3.77
C HIS A 23 -14.59 -2.89 4.04
N ASN A 24 -15.38 -3.69 3.31
CA ASN A 24 -16.83 -3.72 3.43
C ASN A 24 -17.28 -4.08 4.86
N GLY A 25 -18.07 -3.20 5.47
CA GLY A 25 -18.60 -3.38 6.83
C GLY A 25 -17.68 -2.89 7.96
N LEU A 26 -16.51 -2.32 7.65
CA LEU A 26 -15.65 -1.67 8.64
C LEU A 26 -16.05 -0.21 8.87
N SER A 27 -15.84 0.30 10.09
CA SER A 27 -15.85 1.75 10.33
C SER A 27 -14.64 2.41 9.67
N ASP A 28 -14.65 3.73 9.55
CA ASP A 28 -13.52 4.49 9.02
C ASP A 28 -12.24 4.24 9.81
N GLU A 29 -12.31 4.19 11.15
CA GLU A 29 -11.15 3.91 12.00
C GLU A 29 -10.62 2.49 11.80
N ALA A 30 -11.53 1.51 11.69
CA ALA A 30 -11.15 0.13 11.44
C ALA A 30 -10.54 -0.06 10.04
N SER A 31 -11.07 0.67 9.05
CA SER A 31 -10.55 0.74 7.68
C SER A 31 -9.14 1.33 7.64
N GLN A 32 -8.88 2.41 8.40
CA GLN A 32 -7.52 2.96 8.55
C GLN A 32 -6.56 2.00 9.24
N MET A 33 -7.02 1.31 10.29
CA MET A 33 -6.22 0.28 10.97
C MET A 33 -5.88 -0.87 10.03
N LEU A 34 -6.82 -1.28 9.17
CA LEU A 34 -6.59 -2.31 8.16
C LEU A 34 -5.48 -1.87 7.19
N ASN A 35 -5.56 -0.65 6.66
CA ASN A 35 -4.53 -0.11 5.77
C ASN A 35 -3.14 -0.08 6.43
N ALA A 36 -3.05 0.36 7.68
CA ALA A 36 -1.79 0.37 8.42
C ALA A 36 -1.20 -1.04 8.58
N LYS A 37 -2.04 -2.03 8.92
CA LYS A 37 -1.62 -3.43 9.02
C LYS A 37 -1.17 -3.98 7.67
N LEU A 38 -1.92 -3.71 6.60
CA LEU A 38 -1.60 -4.17 5.24
C LEU A 38 -0.24 -3.61 4.79
N VAL A 39 0.01 -2.32 5.00
CA VAL A 39 1.31 -1.68 4.69
C VAL A 39 2.45 -2.39 5.42
N LEU A 40 2.31 -2.69 6.72
CA LEU A 40 3.36 -3.39 7.48
C LEU A 40 3.59 -4.83 7.01
N LEU A 41 2.53 -5.56 6.66
CA LEU A 41 2.63 -6.92 6.11
C LEU A 41 3.38 -6.92 4.77
N LEU A 42 3.02 -5.99 3.87
CA LEU A 42 3.68 -5.85 2.57
C LEU A 42 5.13 -5.38 2.73
N ALA A 43 5.40 -4.46 3.67
CA ALA A 43 6.77 -4.01 3.95
C ALA A 43 7.66 -5.17 4.42
N ASN A 44 7.14 -6.03 5.30
CA ASN A 44 7.83 -7.23 5.74
C ASN A 44 8.04 -8.23 4.59
N HIS A 45 7.06 -8.38 3.70
CA HIS A 45 7.19 -9.24 2.51
C HIS A 45 8.27 -8.74 1.54
N ILE A 46 8.38 -7.42 1.35
CA ILE A 46 9.39 -6.79 0.49
C ILE A 46 10.79 -6.97 1.08
N GLY A 47 10.98 -6.68 2.37
CA GLY A 47 12.23 -6.92 3.11
C GLY A 47 13.47 -6.11 2.66
N ASP A 48 13.37 -5.34 1.57
CA ASP A 48 14.45 -4.51 1.02
C ASP A 48 14.36 -3.06 1.52
N ASN A 49 15.30 -2.66 2.37
CA ASN A 49 15.33 -1.32 2.98
C ASN A 49 15.45 -0.18 1.95
N GLU A 50 16.09 -0.39 0.79
CA GLU A 50 16.19 0.64 -0.23
C GLU A 50 14.83 0.88 -0.88
N VAL A 51 14.12 -0.19 -1.24
CA VAL A 51 12.76 -0.12 -1.79
C VAL A 51 11.79 0.55 -0.81
N LEU A 52 11.87 0.17 0.47
CA LEU A 52 11.01 0.74 1.51
C LEU A 52 11.31 2.23 1.74
N SER A 53 12.58 2.63 1.70
CA SER A 53 12.97 4.04 1.85
C SER A 53 12.48 4.89 0.68
N GLU A 54 12.61 4.39 -0.55
CA GLU A 54 12.09 5.05 -1.75
C GLU A 54 10.56 5.19 -1.69
N ALA A 55 9.85 4.14 -1.28
CA ALA A 55 8.40 4.17 -1.12
C ALA A 55 7.94 5.21 -0.09
N LEU A 56 8.61 5.30 1.07
CA LEU A 56 8.29 6.29 2.10
C LEU A 56 8.56 7.73 1.63
N ALA A 57 9.68 7.95 0.94
CA ALA A 57 10.00 9.26 0.37
C ALA A 57 8.96 9.71 -0.66
N MET A 58 8.56 8.80 -1.56
CA MET A 58 7.53 9.05 -2.57
C MET A 58 6.15 9.28 -1.95
N ALA A 59 5.74 8.49 -0.95
CA ALA A 59 4.46 8.68 -0.27
C ALA A 59 4.38 10.01 0.49
N ARG A 60 5.52 10.51 1.00
CA ARG A 60 5.60 11.84 1.63
C ARG A 60 5.58 12.97 0.60
N HIS A 61 6.13 12.73 -0.59
CA HIS A 61 6.19 13.69 -1.68
C HIS A 61 4.78 13.93 -2.25
N GLY A 62 4.27 15.15 -2.12
CA GLY A 62 2.89 15.52 -2.49
C GLY A 62 1.99 15.83 -1.29
N LEU A 63 2.35 15.40 -0.08
CA LEU A 63 1.71 15.83 1.16
C LEU A 63 2.35 17.10 1.74
N ALA A 64 3.57 17.44 1.29
CA ALA A 64 4.33 18.60 1.73
C ALA A 64 4.14 19.86 0.84
N ALA A 65 3.17 19.86 -0.06
CA ALA A 65 2.82 21.04 -0.86
C ALA A 65 1.67 21.80 -0.18
N ASN A 66 2.04 22.72 0.70
CA ASN A 66 1.33 23.96 1.02
C ASN A 66 2.37 25.04 1.26
#